data_AF-A0A4R8I569-F1
#
_entry.id   AF-A0A4R8I569-F1
#
_cell.length_a   1.000
_cell.length_b   1.000
_cell.length_c   1.000
_cell.angle_alpha   90.00
_cell.angle_beta   90.00
_cell.angle_gamma   90.00
#
_symmetry.space_group_name_H-M   'P 1'
#
loop_
_entity.id
_entity.type
_entity.pdbx_description
1 polymer ?
#
loop_
_entity_poly.entity_id
_entity_poly.type
_entity_poly.pdbx_seq_one_letter_code
_entity_poly.pdbx_strand_id
1 'polypeptide(L)'
;MSIILPTIKDRVLHIAENKEVSKQEFFRKTGLKYSNFTGKSKESDLNSKSVAEILLKYPEINPIWLITGFGEMENRSEEENHKDESLKSLINAQYFKAKDLTLLLNDNIKFIYVLGRILIKNNYKFSQQEKKKILFYDKLNKEYENVGMGKTALDLETYNHLEFLVREDLFGFVNNLIIKADEVLELDITFELDKLFD
;
A
#
# COMPACT_ATOMS: atom_id res chain seq x y z
N MET A 1 1.08 -22.36 -2.10
CA MET A 1 2.14 -23.24 -1.56
C MET A 1 2.93 -23.76 -2.75
N SER A 2 4.13 -23.22 -2.98
CA SER A 2 4.92 -23.52 -4.17
C SER A 2 5.43 -24.96 -4.08
N ILE A 3 5.04 -25.81 -5.03
CA ILE A 3 5.59 -27.16 -5.13
C ILE A 3 7.08 -26.99 -5.45
N ILE A 4 7.96 -27.34 -4.51
CA ILE A 4 9.39 -27.42 -4.80
C ILE A 4 9.54 -28.58 -5.77
N LEU A 5 9.79 -28.28 -7.05
CA LEU A 5 10.09 -29.26 -8.09
C LEU A 5 11.60 -29.53 -8.02
N PRO A 6 12.01 -30.66 -7.41
CA PRO A 6 13.38 -30.83 -6.94
C PRO A 6 14.39 -30.95 -8.09
N THR A 7 13.98 -31.51 -9.23
CA THR A 7 14.87 -31.71 -10.40
C THR A 7 14.48 -30.83 -11.58
N ILE A 8 15.45 -30.56 -12.47
CA ILE A 8 15.17 -29.90 -13.75
C ILE A 8 14.15 -30.68 -14.59
N LYS A 9 14.16 -32.01 -14.53
CA LYS A 9 13.20 -32.83 -15.27
C LYS A 9 11.78 -32.74 -14.71
N ASP A 10 11.63 -32.57 -13.40
CA ASP A 10 10.33 -32.24 -12.80
C ASP A 10 9.81 -30.90 -13.30
N ARG A 11 10.69 -29.90 -13.40
CA ARG A 11 10.34 -28.58 -13.96
C ARG A 11 9.97 -28.65 -15.43
N VAL A 12 10.67 -29.44 -16.25
CA VAL A 12 10.29 -29.66 -17.66
C VAL A 12 8.92 -30.33 -17.78
N LEU A 13 8.64 -31.33 -16.95
CA LEU A 13 7.31 -31.96 -16.92
C LEU A 13 6.23 -30.97 -16.50
N HIS A 14 6.53 -30.09 -15.55
CA HIS A 14 5.62 -29.03 -15.13
C HIS A 14 5.37 -28.01 -16.25
N ILE A 15 6.39 -27.63 -17.02
CA ILE A 15 6.21 -26.79 -18.22
C ILE A 15 5.27 -27.50 -19.20
N ALA A 16 5.52 -28.78 -19.48
CA ALA A 16 4.70 -29.56 -20.41
C ALA A 16 3.23 -29.68 -19.99
N GLU A 17 2.94 -29.68 -18.68
CA GLU A 17 1.58 -29.71 -18.13
C GLU A 17 0.87 -28.36 -18.22
N ASN A 18 1.59 -27.25 -18.03
CA ASN A 18 0.98 -25.92 -17.98
C ASN A 18 0.91 -25.23 -19.36
N LYS A 19 1.85 -25.50 -20.27
CA LYS A 19 2.00 -24.77 -21.54
C LYS A 19 1.31 -25.43 -22.72
N GLU A 20 0.97 -26.70 -22.63
CA GLU A 20 0.43 -27.45 -23.75
C GLU A 20 -0.82 -28.22 -23.36
N VAL A 21 -1.65 -28.50 -24.37
CA VAL A 21 -2.86 -29.32 -24.22
C VAL A 21 -2.52 -30.75 -23.80
N SER A 22 -1.33 -31.23 -24.17
CA SER A 22 -0.82 -32.52 -23.71
C SER A 22 0.70 -32.54 -23.62
N LYS A 23 1.22 -33.41 -22.74
CA LYS A 23 2.66 -33.68 -22.65
C LYS A 23 3.24 -34.12 -23.98
N GLN A 24 2.51 -34.91 -24.78
CA GLN A 24 3.00 -35.39 -26.07
C GLN A 24 3.31 -34.24 -27.02
N GLU A 25 2.48 -33.19 -27.02
CA GLU A 25 2.69 -32.02 -27.87
C GLU A 25 3.94 -31.24 -27.47
N PHE A 26 4.18 -31.07 -26.17
CA PHE A 26 5.42 -30.47 -25.66
C PHE A 26 6.67 -31.22 -26.15
N PHE A 27 6.69 -32.55 -25.97
CA PHE A 27 7.83 -33.39 -26.36
C PHE A 27 8.02 -33.41 -27.89
N ARG A 28 6.93 -33.34 -28.67
CA ARG A 28 6.99 -33.20 -30.13
C ARG A 28 7.59 -31.86 -30.55
N LYS A 29 7.17 -30.75 -29.95
CA LYS A 29 7.66 -29.40 -30.30
C LYS A 29 9.13 -29.19 -29.95
N THR A 30 9.56 -29.72 -28.81
CA THR A 30 10.95 -29.60 -28.30
C THR A 30 11.90 -30.63 -28.91
N GLY A 31 11.39 -31.65 -29.63
CA GLY A 31 12.20 -32.75 -30.15
C GLY A 31 12.74 -33.70 -29.06
N LEU A 32 12.24 -33.57 -27.83
CA LEU A 32 12.63 -34.38 -26.68
C LEU A 32 11.80 -35.67 -26.63
N LYS A 33 12.40 -36.75 -26.12
CA LYS A 33 11.67 -38.03 -25.94
C LYS A 33 11.10 -38.11 -24.54
N TYR A 34 9.79 -38.32 -24.41
CA TYR A 34 9.11 -38.49 -23.12
C TYR A 34 9.73 -39.58 -22.25
N SER A 35 10.22 -40.67 -22.87
CA SER A 35 10.91 -41.77 -22.18
C SER A 35 12.09 -41.30 -21.31
N ASN A 36 12.74 -40.19 -21.66
CA ASN A 36 13.87 -39.64 -20.91
C ASN A 36 13.45 -38.94 -19.60
N PHE A 37 12.15 -38.75 -19.38
CA PHE A 37 11.56 -38.05 -18.23
C PHE A 37 10.73 -39.01 -17.35
N THR A 38 10.85 -40.32 -17.58
CA THR A 38 10.11 -41.37 -16.87
C THR A 38 11.04 -42.46 -16.34
N GLY A 39 10.61 -43.20 -15.31
CA GLY A 39 11.38 -44.31 -14.74
C GLY A 39 12.80 -43.90 -14.31
N LYS A 40 13.76 -44.82 -14.45
CA LYS A 40 15.17 -44.57 -14.12
C LYS A 40 15.79 -43.42 -14.91
N SER A 41 15.30 -43.14 -16.11
CA SER A 41 15.83 -42.04 -16.93
C SER A 41 15.50 -40.67 -16.35
N LYS A 42 14.51 -40.56 -15.44
CA LYS A 42 14.19 -39.30 -14.76
C LYS A 42 15.27 -38.89 -13.75
N GLU A 43 16.06 -39.83 -13.24
CA GLU A 43 17.11 -39.61 -12.25
C GLU A 43 18.40 -39.03 -12.85
N SER A 44 18.55 -39.07 -14.19
CA SER A 44 19.71 -38.47 -14.85
C SER A 44 19.52 -36.99 -15.12
N ASP A 45 20.63 -36.27 -15.28
CA ASP A 45 20.60 -34.86 -15.66
C ASP A 45 19.98 -34.62 -17.04
N LEU A 46 19.55 -33.37 -17.26
CA LEU A 46 19.13 -32.88 -18.56
C LEU A 46 20.32 -32.17 -19.23
N ASN A 47 20.67 -32.58 -20.45
CA ASN A 47 21.79 -31.97 -21.16
C ASN A 47 21.48 -30.53 -21.61
N SER A 48 22.52 -29.72 -21.78
CA SER A 48 22.41 -28.30 -22.15
C SER A 48 21.68 -28.08 -23.48
N LYS A 49 21.86 -28.97 -24.46
CA LYS A 49 21.13 -28.91 -25.74
C LYS A 49 19.62 -29.00 -25.52
N SER A 50 19.17 -29.90 -24.66
CA SER A 50 17.74 -30.05 -24.34
C SER A 50 17.19 -28.82 -23.64
N VAL A 51 17.97 -28.20 -22.74
CA VAL A 51 17.60 -26.93 -22.10
C VAL A 51 17.44 -25.83 -23.15
N ALA A 52 18.38 -25.71 -24.09
CA ALA A 52 18.33 -24.72 -25.16
C ALA A 52 17.10 -24.91 -26.06
N GLU A 53 16.76 -26.14 -26.46
CA GLU A 53 15.56 -26.42 -27.26
C GLU A 53 14.27 -26.00 -26.54
N ILE A 54 14.19 -26.24 -25.22
CA ILE A 54 13.03 -25.82 -24.42
C ILE A 54 12.93 -24.30 -24.42
N LEU A 55 14.01 -23.59 -24.11
CA LEU A 55 14.01 -22.12 -24.05
C LEU A 55 13.79 -21.47 -25.42
N LEU A 56 14.18 -22.14 -26.51
CA LEU A 56 13.90 -21.66 -27.87
C LEU A 56 12.42 -21.82 -28.25
N LYS A 57 11.75 -22.89 -27.78
CA LYS A 57 10.33 -23.14 -28.05
C LYS A 57 9.40 -22.41 -27.10
N TYR A 58 9.86 -22.14 -25.89
CA TYR A 58 9.12 -21.45 -24.83
C TYR A 58 9.97 -20.29 -24.29
N PRO A 59 10.15 -19.21 -25.08
CA PRO A 59 11.00 -18.08 -24.73
C PRO A 59 10.51 -17.30 -23.50
N GLU A 60 9.25 -17.48 -23.12
CA GLU A 60 8.67 -16.92 -21.90
C GLU A 60 9.15 -17.62 -20.62
N ILE A 61 9.75 -18.81 -20.72
CA ILE A 61 10.25 -19.55 -19.55
C ILE A 61 11.50 -18.88 -19.00
N ASN A 62 11.52 -18.65 -17.68
CA ASN A 62 12.66 -18.12 -16.97
C ASN A 62 13.80 -19.17 -16.90
N PRO A 63 14.97 -18.92 -17.52
CA PRO A 63 16.09 -19.86 -17.50
C PRO A 63 16.62 -20.13 -16.08
N ILE A 64 16.59 -19.12 -15.19
CA ILE A 64 17.04 -19.27 -13.79
C ILE A 64 16.14 -20.25 -13.06
N TRP A 65 14.81 -20.11 -13.19
CA TRP A 65 13.87 -21.05 -12.60
C TRP A 65 14.02 -22.46 -13.19
N LEU A 66 14.15 -22.58 -14.51
CA LEU A 66 14.31 -23.89 -15.14
C LEU A 66 15.56 -24.60 -14.62
N ILE A 67 16.68 -23.89 -14.44
CA ILE A 67 17.95 -24.48 -14.00
C ILE A 67 17.98 -24.72 -12.48
N THR A 68 17.50 -23.76 -11.69
CA THR A 68 17.72 -23.76 -10.23
C THR A 68 16.47 -24.12 -9.42
N GLY A 69 15.29 -23.96 -10.00
CA GLY A 69 14.01 -24.03 -9.31
C GLY A 69 13.65 -22.79 -8.49
N PHE A 70 14.52 -21.77 -8.46
CA PHE A 70 14.25 -20.50 -7.77
C PHE A 70 13.58 -19.47 -8.69
N GLY A 71 12.65 -18.71 -8.12
CA GLY A 71 11.91 -17.68 -8.83
C GLY A 71 10.60 -18.18 -9.45
N GLU A 72 10.06 -17.41 -10.38
CA GLU A 72 8.85 -17.77 -11.12
C GLU A 72 9.20 -18.52 -12.40
N MET A 73 8.32 -19.43 -12.83
CA MET A 73 8.49 -20.25 -14.02
C MET A 73 8.62 -19.43 -15.30
N GLU A 74 7.93 -18.29 -15.35
CA GLU A 74 7.85 -17.45 -16.53
C GLU A 74 8.47 -16.08 -16.24
N ASN A 75 9.09 -15.50 -17.26
CA ASN A 75 9.45 -14.10 -17.23
C ASN A 75 8.16 -13.30 -17.34
N ARG A 76 7.80 -12.58 -16.27
CA ARG A 76 6.77 -11.54 -16.36
C ARG A 76 7.16 -10.56 -17.46
N SER A 77 6.19 -10.15 -18.27
CA SER A 77 6.40 -9.08 -19.24
C SER A 77 6.87 -7.81 -18.53
N GLU A 78 7.64 -6.96 -19.22
CA GLU A 78 8.01 -5.64 -18.70
C GLU A 78 6.76 -4.83 -18.28
N GLU A 79 5.65 -5.01 -19.00
CA GLU A 79 4.35 -4.42 -18.69
C GLU A 79 3.74 -4.92 -17.37
N GLU A 80 3.86 -6.22 -17.05
CA GLU A 80 3.37 -6.79 -15.79
C GLU A 80 4.23 -6.37 -14.60
N ASN A 81 5.55 -6.30 -14.77
CA ASN A 81 6.45 -5.80 -13.73
C ASN A 81 6.20 -4.30 -13.46
N HIS A 82 6.04 -3.49 -14.50
CA HIS A 82 5.69 -2.07 -14.34
C HIS A 82 4.32 -1.85 -13.69
N LYS A 83 3.32 -2.69 -13.99
CA LYS A 83 2.01 -2.60 -13.34
C LYS A 83 2.09 -2.91 -11.85
N ASP A 84 2.85 -3.93 -11.44
CA ASP A 84 3.01 -4.29 -10.03
C ASP A 84 3.80 -3.21 -9.26
N GLU A 85 4.88 -2.67 -9.84
CA GLU A 85 5.60 -1.54 -9.24
C GLU A 85 4.75 -0.27 -9.15
N SER A 86 4.00 0.05 -10.21
CA SER A 86 3.09 1.19 -10.21
C SER A 86 1.98 1.01 -9.16
N LEU A 87 1.43 -0.19 -9.01
CA LEU A 87 0.39 -0.47 -8.02
C LEU A 87 0.95 -0.37 -6.59
N LYS A 88 2.14 -0.91 -6.33
CA LYS A 88 2.86 -0.74 -5.05
C LYS A 88 3.12 0.73 -4.75
N SER A 89 3.52 1.51 -5.74
CA SER A 89 3.73 2.95 -5.61
C SER A 89 2.44 3.70 -5.26
N LEU A 90 1.33 3.37 -5.93
CA LEU A 90 0.00 3.94 -5.65
C LEU A 90 -0.50 3.60 -4.24
N ILE A 91 -0.35 2.34 -3.82
CA ILE A 91 -0.73 1.88 -2.47
C ILE A 91 0.09 2.62 -1.41
N ASN A 92 1.41 2.74 -1.61
CA ASN A 92 2.28 3.49 -0.71
C ASN A 92 1.86 4.97 -0.64
N ALA A 93 1.60 5.61 -1.79
CA ALA A 93 1.15 7.00 -1.82
C ALA A 93 -0.17 7.20 -1.07
N GLN A 94 -1.13 6.28 -1.21
CA GLN A 94 -2.39 6.32 -0.47
C GLN A 94 -2.18 6.17 1.04
N TYR A 95 -1.29 5.26 1.45
CA TYR A 95 -0.95 5.04 2.84
C TYR A 95 -0.29 6.27 3.48
N PHE A 96 0.67 6.90 2.80
CA PHE A 96 1.28 8.16 3.25
C PHE A 96 0.24 9.27 3.41
N LYS A 97 -0.65 9.44 2.43
CA LYS A 97 -1.73 10.43 2.50
C LYS A 97 -2.66 10.21 3.69
N ALA A 98 -3.05 8.96 3.97
CA ALA A 98 -3.91 8.64 5.12
C ALA A 98 -3.20 8.95 6.46
N LYS A 99 -1.91 8.63 6.55
CA LYS A 99 -1.09 8.98 7.71
C LYS A 99 -1.00 10.50 7.91
N ASP A 100 -0.69 11.26 6.87
CA ASP A 100 -0.58 12.72 6.97
C ASP A 100 -1.92 13.36 7.38
N LEU A 101 -3.02 12.84 6.86
CA LEU A 101 -4.36 13.31 7.18
C LEU A 101 -4.74 13.06 8.65
N THR A 102 -4.35 11.91 9.21
CA THR A 102 -4.61 11.58 10.62
C THR A 102 -3.70 12.34 11.58
N LEU A 103 -2.47 12.65 11.19
CA LEU A 103 -1.61 13.59 11.92
C LEU A 103 -2.24 14.98 11.96
N LEU A 104 -2.79 15.45 10.82
CA LEU A 104 -3.46 16.74 10.75
C LEU A 104 -4.71 16.81 11.63
N LEU A 105 -5.51 15.75 11.64
CA LEU A 105 -6.63 15.59 12.58
C LEU A 105 -6.13 15.71 14.02
N ASN A 106 -5.08 14.97 14.38
CA ASN A 106 -4.52 14.95 15.73
C ASN A 106 -4.05 16.33 16.20
N ASP A 107 -3.35 17.07 15.34
CA ASP A 107 -2.87 18.41 15.65
C ASP A 107 -4.03 19.41 15.81
N ASN A 108 -5.05 19.33 14.96
CA ASN A 108 -6.27 20.12 15.11
C ASN A 108 -7.02 19.82 16.42
N ILE A 109 -7.03 18.56 16.88
CA ILE A 109 -7.57 18.23 18.22
C ILE A 109 -6.79 18.92 19.33
N LYS A 110 -5.45 18.93 19.24
CA LYS A 110 -4.63 19.66 20.23
C LYS A 110 -4.97 21.14 20.23
N PHE A 111 -5.15 21.76 19.06
CA PHE A 111 -5.59 23.15 18.95
C PHE A 111 -6.98 23.35 19.58
N ILE A 112 -7.95 22.49 19.32
CA ILE A 112 -9.28 22.54 19.95
C ILE A 112 -9.15 22.51 21.48
N TYR A 113 -8.27 21.68 22.04
CA TYR A 113 -8.05 21.63 23.48
C TYR A 113 -7.42 22.90 24.04
N VAL A 114 -6.42 23.45 23.36
CA VAL A 114 -5.78 24.71 23.79
C VAL A 114 -6.77 25.86 23.73
N LEU A 115 -7.42 26.06 22.57
CA LEU A 115 -8.42 27.11 22.35
C LEU A 115 -9.61 26.93 23.30
N GLY A 116 -10.07 25.70 23.49
CA GLY A 116 -11.14 25.37 24.42
C GLY A 116 -10.83 25.81 25.85
N ARG A 117 -9.60 25.58 26.33
CA ARG A 117 -9.18 26.04 27.66
C ARG A 117 -9.10 27.56 27.75
N ILE A 118 -8.59 28.23 26.73
CA ILE A 118 -8.53 29.70 26.66
C ILE A 118 -9.93 30.28 26.74
N LEU A 119 -10.84 29.79 25.90
CA LEU A 119 -12.23 30.23 25.85
C LEU A 119 -12.94 30.04 27.20
N ILE A 120 -12.80 28.85 27.81
CA ILE A 120 -13.39 28.57 29.15
C ILE A 120 -12.83 29.53 30.20
N LYS A 121 -11.51 29.77 30.22
CA LYS A 121 -10.86 30.66 31.19
C LYS A 121 -11.36 32.11 31.06
N ASN A 122 -11.77 32.52 29.86
CA ASN A 122 -12.34 33.83 29.58
C ASN A 122 -13.88 33.83 29.56
N ASN A 123 -14.51 32.91 30.30
CA ASN A 123 -15.97 32.82 30.48
C ASN A 123 -16.79 32.62 29.18
N TYR A 124 -16.18 32.17 28.10
CA TYR A 124 -16.90 31.83 26.87
C TYR A 124 -17.85 30.66 27.11
N LYS A 125 -19.10 30.79 26.62
CA LYS A 125 -20.14 29.76 26.73
C LYS A 125 -20.34 29.05 25.40
N PHE A 126 -19.75 27.86 25.27
CA PHE A 126 -19.97 27.01 24.09
C PHE A 126 -21.46 26.65 23.92
N SER A 127 -21.94 26.82 22.70
CA SER A 127 -23.22 26.32 22.21
C SER A 127 -23.26 24.79 22.20
N GLN A 128 -24.46 24.22 22.10
CA GLN A 128 -24.61 22.77 22.01
C GLN A 128 -24.05 22.19 20.72
N GLN A 129 -24.07 22.95 19.62
CA GLN A 129 -23.51 22.51 18.35
C GLN A 129 -21.98 22.40 18.43
N GLU A 130 -21.31 23.37 19.05
CA GLU A 130 -19.86 23.34 19.22
C GLU A 130 -19.42 22.19 20.12
N LYS A 131 -20.13 21.97 21.25
CA LYS A 131 -19.85 20.83 22.13
C LYS A 131 -19.97 19.50 21.39
N LYS A 132 -20.99 19.34 20.55
CA LYS A 132 -21.17 18.14 19.73
C LYS A 132 -20.04 17.99 18.72
N LYS A 133 -19.61 19.06 18.04
CA LYS A 133 -18.48 19.02 17.10
C LYS A 133 -17.16 18.66 17.79
N ILE A 134 -16.86 19.27 18.93
CA ILE A 134 -15.65 18.94 19.72
C ILE A 134 -15.64 17.46 20.09
N LEU A 135 -16.75 16.95 20.61
CA LEU A 135 -16.87 15.53 20.98
C LEU A 135 -16.78 14.60 19.77
N PHE A 136 -17.36 15.01 18.63
CA PHE A 136 -17.29 14.27 17.38
C PHE A 136 -15.83 14.11 16.92
N TYR A 137 -15.06 15.20 16.84
CA TYR A 137 -13.69 15.11 16.38
C TYR A 137 -12.76 14.42 17.38
N ASP A 138 -12.97 14.56 18.69
CA ASP A 138 -12.20 13.79 19.68
C ASP A 138 -12.41 12.27 19.48
N LYS A 139 -13.64 11.84 19.25
CA LYS A 139 -13.96 10.44 18.94
C LYS A 139 -13.33 10.00 17.63
N LEU A 140 -13.45 10.83 16.58
CA LEU A 140 -12.85 10.58 15.28
C LEU A 140 -11.33 10.39 15.40
N ASN A 141 -10.64 11.27 16.13
CA ASN A 141 -9.19 11.17 16.32
C ASN A 141 -8.77 9.87 17.04
N LYS A 142 -9.58 9.38 17.99
CA LYS A 142 -9.34 8.09 18.66
C LYS A 142 -9.57 6.90 17.71
N GLU A 143 -10.60 6.99 16.87
CA GLU A 143 -10.94 5.96 15.88
C GLU A 143 -9.78 5.74 14.89
N TYR A 144 -9.14 6.82 14.43
CA TYR A 144 -8.09 6.78 13.41
C TYR A 144 -6.65 6.80 13.97
N GLU A 145 -6.45 6.62 15.27
CA GLU A 145 -5.12 6.62 15.90
C GLU A 145 -4.18 5.54 15.32
N ASN A 146 -4.71 4.34 15.10
CA ASN A 146 -3.95 3.22 14.53
C ASN A 146 -3.53 3.48 13.07
N VAL A 147 -4.30 4.27 12.32
CA VAL A 147 -3.95 4.67 10.95
C VAL A 147 -2.76 5.62 10.96
N GLY A 148 -2.75 6.61 11.86
CA GLY A 148 -1.61 7.51 12.05
C GLY A 148 -0.33 6.80 12.50
N MET A 149 -0.47 5.74 13.31
CA MET A 149 0.65 4.87 13.70
C MET A 149 1.10 3.90 12.59
N GLY A 150 0.37 3.84 11.47
CA GLY A 150 0.68 2.92 10.39
C GLY A 150 0.37 1.45 10.71
N LYS A 151 -0.60 1.20 11.59
CA LYS A 151 -1.04 -0.15 11.97
C LYS A 151 -2.28 -0.59 11.19
N THR A 152 -2.97 0.35 10.53
CA THR A 152 -4.23 0.10 9.83
C THR A 152 -4.26 0.92 8.54
N ALA A 153 -4.66 0.30 7.43
CA ALA A 153 -4.89 0.99 6.16
C ALA A 153 -6.35 1.42 6.03
N LEU A 154 -6.60 2.47 5.26
CA LEU A 154 -7.95 2.92 4.90
C LEU A 154 -8.29 2.47 3.50
N ASP A 155 -9.53 2.01 3.29
CA ASP A 155 -10.09 1.93 1.96
C ASP A 155 -10.34 3.35 1.39
N LEU A 156 -10.59 3.43 0.08
CA LEU A 156 -10.72 4.71 -0.62
C LEU A 156 -11.94 5.52 -0.17
N GLU A 157 -13.05 4.86 0.15
CA GLU A 157 -14.28 5.54 0.57
C GLU A 157 -14.08 6.17 1.95
N THR A 158 -13.53 5.40 2.88
CA THR A 158 -13.19 5.86 4.23
C THR A 158 -12.15 6.97 4.19
N TYR A 159 -11.12 6.87 3.34
CA TYR A 159 -10.13 7.93 3.15
C TYR A 159 -10.78 9.23 2.65
N ASN A 160 -11.59 9.16 1.59
CA ASN A 160 -12.24 10.35 1.03
C ASN A 160 -13.20 11.00 2.03
N HIS A 161 -13.92 10.20 2.81
CA HIS A 161 -14.80 10.70 3.86
C HIS A 161 -14.00 11.42 4.95
N LEU A 162 -12.94 10.80 5.45
CA LEU A 162 -12.05 11.41 6.44
C LEU A 162 -11.40 12.69 5.88
N GLU A 163 -11.01 12.69 4.61
CA GLU A 163 -10.40 13.84 3.96
C GLU A 163 -11.35 15.04 3.95
N PHE A 164 -12.61 14.82 3.57
CA PHE A 164 -13.63 15.85 3.63
C PHE A 164 -13.84 16.39 5.05
N LEU A 165 -14.00 15.49 6.04
CA LEU A 165 -14.22 15.87 7.44
C LEU A 165 -13.06 16.72 7.98
N VAL A 166 -11.82 16.33 7.67
CA VAL A 166 -10.63 17.01 8.18
C VAL A 166 -10.40 18.31 7.42
N ARG A 167 -10.36 18.29 6.08
CA ARG A 167 -9.95 19.44 5.25
C ARG A 167 -11.01 20.53 5.15
N GLU A 168 -12.29 20.15 5.07
CA GLU A 168 -13.37 21.11 4.83
C GLU A 168 -14.07 21.52 6.14
N ASP A 169 -14.42 20.55 6.99
CA ASP A 169 -15.25 20.82 8.18
C ASP A 169 -14.41 21.18 9.42
N LEU A 170 -13.38 20.37 9.77
CA LEU A 170 -12.58 20.57 10.97
C LEU A 170 -11.78 21.87 10.92
N PHE A 171 -11.13 22.18 9.80
CA PHE A 171 -10.41 23.46 9.66
C PHE A 171 -11.32 24.65 9.85
N GLY A 172 -12.50 24.65 9.21
CA GLY A 172 -13.49 25.70 9.40
C GLY A 172 -13.91 25.82 10.87
N PHE A 173 -14.08 24.70 11.56
CA PHE A 173 -14.41 24.68 12.98
C PHE A 173 -13.28 25.26 13.86
N VAL A 174 -12.03 24.85 13.65
CA VAL A 174 -10.87 25.35 14.39
C VAL A 174 -10.65 26.84 14.14
N ASN A 175 -10.74 27.30 12.89
CA ASN A 175 -10.62 28.72 12.55
C ASN A 175 -11.68 29.57 13.27
N ASN A 176 -12.92 29.09 13.36
CA ASN A 176 -13.96 29.77 14.13
C ASN A 176 -13.63 29.83 15.64
N LEU A 177 -12.99 28.80 16.21
CA LEU A 177 -12.53 28.84 17.60
C LEU A 177 -11.36 29.81 17.79
N ILE A 178 -10.47 29.96 16.80
CA ILE A 178 -9.38 30.93 16.82
C ILE A 178 -9.96 32.35 16.85
N ILE A 179 -10.90 32.68 15.98
CA ILE A 179 -11.56 34.00 15.94
C ILE A 179 -12.24 34.30 17.28
N LYS A 180 -12.94 33.33 17.86
CA LYS A 180 -13.57 33.51 19.18
C LYS A 180 -12.54 33.70 20.29
N ALA A 181 -11.43 32.97 20.22
CA ALA A 181 -10.36 33.08 21.21
C ALA A 181 -9.70 34.47 21.13
N ASP A 182 -9.52 34.99 19.92
CA ASP A 182 -9.07 36.34 19.67
C ASP A 182 -10.01 37.39 20.27
N GLU A 183 -11.30 37.31 19.96
CA GLU A 183 -12.34 38.21 20.48
C GLU A 183 -12.35 38.28 22.03
N VAL A 184 -12.26 37.12 22.71
CA VAL A 184 -12.30 37.09 24.19
C VAL A 184 -10.99 37.50 24.85
N LEU A 185 -9.88 37.47 24.11
CA LEU A 185 -8.58 37.90 24.62
C LEU A 185 -8.29 39.37 24.29
N GLU A 186 -9.13 40.01 23.49
CA GLU A 186 -8.91 41.37 22.97
C GLU A 186 -7.52 41.50 22.31
N LEU A 187 -7.06 40.44 21.63
CA LEU A 187 -5.79 40.48 20.94
C LEU A 187 -5.93 41.36 19.69
N ASP A 188 -4.98 42.25 19.47
CA ASP A 188 -4.77 42.85 18.16
C ASP A 188 -3.93 41.83 17.38
N ILE A 189 -4.57 40.98 16.55
CA ILE A 189 -3.91 39.85 15.85
C ILE A 189 -2.79 40.31 14.90
N THR A 190 -2.58 41.61 14.74
CA THR A 190 -1.37 42.15 14.13
C THR A 190 -0.15 41.87 15.02
N PHE A 191 0.35 40.63 14.95
CA PHE A 191 1.62 40.27 15.56
C PHE A 191 2.78 40.89 14.76
N GLU A 192 3.32 41.99 15.27
CA GLU A 192 4.51 42.63 14.71
C GLU A 192 5.74 41.75 14.97
N LEU A 193 6.25 41.10 13.92
CA LEU A 193 7.42 40.21 13.99
C LEU A 193 8.66 40.89 14.58
N ASP A 194 8.76 42.22 14.45
CA ASP A 194 9.89 42.99 14.94
C ASP A 194 10.00 42.95 16.48
N LYS A 195 8.88 42.78 17.19
CA LYS A 195 8.84 42.68 18.66
C LYS A 195 9.44 41.38 19.24
N LEU A 196 9.79 40.40 18.41
CA LEU A 196 10.48 39.17 18.84
C LEU A 196 11.99 39.36 19.05
N PHE A 197 12.56 40.42 18.49
CA PHE A 197 14.00 40.64 18.43
C PHE A 197 14.47 41.80 19.34
N ASP A 198 13.55 42.37 20.14
CA ASP A 198 13.80 43.31 21.24
C ASP A 198 14.03 42.58 22.57
#